data_AF-A0A926BEM5-F1
#
_entry.id   AF-A0A926BEM5-F1
#
_cell.length_a   1.000
_cell.length_b   1.000
_cell.length_c   1.000
_cell.angle_alpha   90.00
_cell.angle_beta   90.00
_cell.angle_gamma   90.00
#
_symmetry.space_group_name_H-M   'P 1'
#
loop_
_entity.id
_entity.type
_entity.pdbx_description
1 polymer ?
#
loop_
_entity_poly.entity_id
_entity_poly.type
_entity_poly.pdbx_seq_one_letter_code
_entity_poly.pdbx_strand_id
1 'polypeptide(L)'
;MLLSSPFRLWYDAPATKWTQALPIGNGRLGAMIFGGPARERLQINEESLWSGRPHDYTCPDGAEILPEIRRLVFAGEWEQAQKLVNEKFMGLPVWQSAYQTVGDLYLDFGDGGFEGYSRSLDIDAATATTEYVRNGVRYKRTYFASYPDDVIVVRITADKPGAVAFTAQFETPQPRTSTVARDETLALYSLPTGEEGAPDRIHFHAGMRCLPEGKNATVVAGENGSLAVANADAVTLHIGIATAYKSYKEINEDALARVRKRLDGVRKKSYTQMHTAHLADYQPLFRRVSLGLGDQGAVSNRPTNERVADFDQTNDPALVTLHFQYGRYLLLTSSRSGNTQPANLQGIWNDQMNPPWGSKFTVNINTEMNYWPAGPANLLECYDPLLRLVHDIAETGKTTAKVQYGARG
;
A
#
# COMPACT_ATOMS: atom_id res chain seq x y z
N MET A 1 23.26 23.88 -10.40
CA MET A 1 22.33 23.84 -9.27
C MET A 1 21.07 23.14 -9.74
N LEU A 2 20.87 21.87 -9.36
CA LEU A 2 19.58 21.21 -9.58
C LEU A 2 18.60 21.86 -8.61
N LEU A 3 17.68 22.68 -9.12
CA LEU A 3 16.53 23.18 -8.37
C LEU A 3 15.85 21.95 -7.76
N SER A 4 15.84 21.83 -6.44
CA SER A 4 15.07 20.81 -5.74
C SER A 4 13.60 20.97 -6.15
N SER A 5 12.98 19.90 -6.66
CA SER A 5 11.55 19.88 -6.94
C SER A 5 10.79 20.41 -5.71
N PRO A 6 9.88 21.39 -5.85
CA PRO A 6 9.08 21.88 -4.71
C PRO A 6 8.14 20.80 -4.15
N PHE A 7 7.97 19.69 -4.88
CA PHE A 7 7.10 18.58 -4.55
C PHE A 7 7.88 17.40 -3.94
N ARG A 8 8.67 17.69 -2.90
CA ARG A 8 9.49 16.70 -2.22
C ARG A 8 9.26 16.71 -0.72
N LEU A 9 8.90 15.55 -0.18
CA LEU A 9 9.04 15.26 1.25
C LEU A 9 10.47 14.74 1.46
N TRP A 10 11.24 15.28 2.40
CA TRP A 10 12.60 14.80 2.65
C TRP A 10 13.00 14.88 4.12
N TYR A 11 13.92 14.00 4.50
CA TYR A 11 14.37 13.78 5.87
C TYR A 11 15.86 13.41 5.86
N ASP A 12 16.58 13.81 6.89
CA ASP A 12 18.01 13.57 7.12
C ASP A 12 18.28 12.41 8.08
N ALA A 13 17.25 11.67 8.47
CA ALA A 13 17.35 10.46 9.27
C ALA A 13 16.42 9.33 8.76
N PRO A 14 16.80 8.05 8.94
CA PRO A 14 15.93 6.91 8.66
C PRO A 14 14.66 6.93 9.49
N ALA A 15 13.58 6.34 8.97
CA ALA A 15 12.37 6.14 9.75
C ALA A 15 12.61 5.10 10.85
N THR A 16 12.19 5.41 12.08
CA THR A 16 12.20 4.46 13.22
C THR A 16 10.79 3.97 13.57
N LYS A 17 9.76 4.62 13.03
CA LYS A 17 8.34 4.27 13.19
C LYS A 17 7.67 4.18 11.82
N TRP A 18 6.61 3.38 11.72
CA TRP A 18 5.86 3.21 10.48
C TRP A 18 5.28 4.54 9.94
N THR A 19 4.78 5.40 10.82
CA THR A 19 4.24 6.73 10.45
C THR A 19 5.30 7.73 9.96
N GLN A 20 6.59 7.40 10.05
CA GLN A 20 7.68 8.19 9.48
C GLN A 20 8.11 7.66 8.11
N ALA A 21 7.75 6.43 7.74
CA ALA A 21 8.09 5.83 6.47
C ALA A 21 7.34 6.51 5.31
N LEU A 22 7.93 6.46 4.12
CA LEU A 22 7.38 7.11 2.94
C LEU A 22 6.48 6.15 2.15
N PRO A 23 5.19 6.45 1.94
CA PRO A 23 4.32 5.61 1.13
C PRO A 23 4.71 5.70 -0.35
N ILE A 24 4.62 4.57 -1.04
CA ILE A 24 4.53 4.46 -2.49
C ILE A 24 3.40 3.50 -2.85
N GLY A 25 2.78 3.68 -4.02
CA GLY A 25 1.73 2.77 -4.46
C GLY A 25 1.35 2.94 -5.92
N ASN A 26 0.75 1.90 -6.50
CA ASN A 26 0.25 1.90 -7.88
C ASN A 26 -1.29 1.73 -7.95
N GLY A 27 -2.00 2.00 -6.86
CA GLY A 27 -3.42 1.69 -6.69
C GLY A 27 -3.65 0.31 -6.07
N ARG A 28 -2.88 -0.71 -6.46
CA ARG A 28 -3.04 -2.10 -5.98
C ARG A 28 -1.96 -2.54 -5.00
N LEU A 29 -0.70 -2.33 -5.36
CA LEU A 29 0.46 -2.59 -4.52
C LEU A 29 0.84 -1.32 -3.78
N GLY A 30 1.07 -1.46 -2.48
CA GLY A 30 1.57 -0.40 -1.61
C GLY A 30 2.87 -0.82 -0.92
N ALA A 31 3.74 0.15 -0.66
CA ALA A 31 4.86 -0.06 0.25
C ALA A 31 5.15 1.20 1.09
N MET A 32 5.61 1.00 2.32
CA MET A 32 6.11 2.05 3.20
C MET A 32 7.63 1.89 3.33
N ILE A 33 8.38 2.89 2.89
CA ILE A 33 9.85 2.86 2.77
C ILE A 33 10.51 3.49 4.00
N PHE A 34 11.28 2.71 4.74
CA PHE A 34 11.92 3.17 5.98
C PHE A 34 13.26 3.89 5.73
N GLY A 35 14.05 3.42 4.75
CA GLY A 35 15.30 4.04 4.34
C GLY A 35 16.51 3.70 5.23
N GLY A 36 16.52 2.57 5.94
CA GLY A 36 17.61 2.20 6.85
C GLY A 36 18.92 1.86 6.13
N PRO A 37 20.09 2.49 6.41
CA PRO A 37 21.38 2.22 5.77
C PRO A 37 21.94 0.81 5.97
N ALA A 38 21.83 0.29 7.20
CA ALA A 38 22.28 -1.05 7.55
C ALA A 38 21.22 -2.10 7.18
N ARG A 39 19.96 -1.86 7.56
CA ARG A 39 18.83 -2.73 7.25
C ARG A 39 17.69 -1.91 6.69
N GLU A 40 17.36 -2.11 5.41
CA GLU A 40 16.16 -1.56 4.79
C GLU A 40 14.93 -2.35 5.23
N ARG A 41 13.81 -1.66 5.41
CA ARG A 41 12.49 -2.24 5.60
C ARG A 41 11.53 -1.64 4.59
N LEU A 42 10.96 -2.49 3.74
CA LEU A 42 9.79 -2.16 2.94
C LEU A 42 8.61 -2.91 3.54
N GLN A 43 7.74 -2.22 4.25
CA GLN A 43 6.47 -2.81 4.64
C GLN A 43 5.55 -2.82 3.42
N ILE A 44 5.03 -3.97 3.02
CA ILE A 44 4.32 -4.18 1.75
C ILE A 44 2.85 -4.55 1.93
N ASN A 45 2.04 -4.15 0.96
CA ASN A 45 0.60 -4.32 0.92
C ASN A 45 0.12 -4.72 -0.48
N GLU A 46 -1.01 -5.44 -0.51
CA GLU A 46 -1.80 -5.72 -1.70
C GLU A 46 -3.25 -5.40 -1.33
N GLU A 47 -3.93 -4.57 -2.11
CA GLU A 47 -5.25 -3.98 -1.79
C GLU A 47 -6.36 -4.99 -1.46
N SER A 48 -6.23 -6.23 -1.94
CA SER A 48 -7.24 -7.28 -1.82
C SER A 48 -6.92 -8.31 -0.73
N LEU A 49 -5.84 -8.10 0.05
CA LEU A 49 -5.55 -8.93 1.22
C LEU A 49 -6.39 -8.47 2.43
N TRP A 50 -7.57 -9.07 2.56
CA TRP A 50 -8.47 -8.88 3.68
C TRP A 50 -8.62 -10.18 4.46
N SER A 51 -8.98 -10.08 5.74
CA SER A 51 -9.36 -11.26 6.51
C SER A 51 -10.71 -11.84 6.03
N GLY A 52 -11.02 -13.06 6.45
CA GLY A 52 -12.30 -13.69 6.15
C GLY A 52 -12.46 -14.13 4.69
N ARG A 53 -13.73 -14.19 4.27
CA ARG A 53 -14.20 -14.81 3.03
C ARG A 53 -15.57 -14.23 2.65
N PRO A 54 -16.12 -14.50 1.45
CA PRO A 54 -17.48 -14.15 1.11
C PRO A 54 -18.47 -14.58 2.21
N HIS A 55 -19.28 -13.65 2.69
CA HIS A 55 -20.18 -13.86 3.83
C HIS A 55 -21.44 -12.98 3.73
N ASP A 56 -22.59 -13.54 4.10
CA ASP A 56 -23.85 -12.80 4.22
C ASP A 56 -24.03 -12.30 5.66
N TYR A 57 -24.01 -10.97 5.82
CA TYR A 57 -24.12 -10.31 7.12
C TYR A 57 -25.55 -9.99 7.54
N THR A 58 -26.57 -10.40 6.78
CA THR A 58 -27.96 -10.10 7.11
C THR A 58 -28.44 -10.77 8.39
N CYS A 59 -29.38 -10.13 9.09
CA CYS A 59 -30.12 -10.75 10.18
C CYS A 59 -31.45 -11.32 9.63
N PRO A 60 -31.63 -12.66 9.61
CA PRO A 60 -32.81 -13.29 9.00
C PRO A 60 -34.15 -12.79 9.54
N ASP A 61 -34.20 -12.46 10.84
CA ASP A 61 -35.42 -12.05 11.54
C ASP A 61 -35.66 -10.53 11.46
N GLY A 62 -34.79 -9.78 10.77
CA GLY A 62 -34.82 -8.32 10.75
C GLY A 62 -36.19 -7.76 10.34
N ALA A 63 -36.76 -8.24 9.23
CA ALA A 63 -38.05 -7.76 8.75
C ALA A 63 -39.20 -8.01 9.75
N GLU A 64 -39.15 -9.10 10.52
CA GLU A 64 -40.14 -9.43 11.56
C GLU A 64 -40.03 -8.52 12.78
N ILE A 65 -38.79 -8.14 13.15
CA ILE A 65 -38.51 -7.36 14.36
C ILE A 65 -38.72 -5.85 14.15
N LEU A 66 -38.53 -5.35 12.92
CA LEU A 66 -38.59 -3.93 12.58
C LEU A 66 -39.89 -3.20 13.03
N PRO A 67 -41.10 -3.79 12.93
CA PRO A 67 -42.32 -3.16 13.43
C PRO A 67 -42.29 -2.86 14.93
N GLU A 68 -41.76 -3.77 15.75
CA GLU A 68 -41.67 -3.57 17.19
C GLU A 68 -40.63 -2.50 17.55
N ILE A 69 -39.48 -2.48 16.87
CA ILE A 69 -38.49 -1.40 17.02
C ILE A 69 -39.16 -0.03 16.76
N ARG A 70 -39.93 0.08 15.67
CA ARG A 70 -40.65 1.33 15.33
C ARG A 70 -41.71 1.68 16.38
N ARG A 71 -42.47 0.70 16.89
CA ARG A 71 -43.46 0.92 17.96
C ARG A 71 -42.80 1.52 19.21
N LEU A 72 -41.68 0.93 19.66
CA LEU A 72 -40.92 1.40 20.82
C LEU A 72 -40.43 2.84 20.64
N VAL A 73 -39.86 3.16 19.47
CA VAL A 73 -39.43 4.53 19.10
C VAL A 73 -40.59 5.51 19.17
N PHE A 74 -41.75 5.20 18.56
CA PHE A 74 -42.90 6.10 18.57
C PHE A 74 -43.57 6.25 19.94
N ALA A 75 -43.41 5.28 20.83
CA ALA A 75 -43.85 5.36 22.22
C ALA A 75 -42.88 6.14 23.14
N GLY A 76 -41.71 6.54 22.62
CA GLY A 76 -40.66 7.18 23.43
C GLY A 76 -39.85 6.20 24.30
N GLU A 77 -39.97 4.89 24.04
CA GLU A 77 -39.29 3.80 24.76
C GLU A 77 -37.88 3.55 24.17
N TRP A 78 -37.04 4.60 24.12
CA TRP A 78 -35.77 4.61 23.38
C TRP A 78 -34.76 3.54 23.83
N GLU A 79 -34.62 3.33 25.13
CA GLU A 79 -33.69 2.34 25.70
C GLU A 79 -34.07 0.91 25.29
N GLN A 80 -35.38 0.62 25.26
CA GLN A 80 -35.90 -0.68 24.87
C GLN A 80 -35.74 -0.90 23.36
N ALA A 81 -35.98 0.15 22.55
CA ALA A 81 -35.71 0.11 21.12
C ALA A 81 -34.23 -0.16 20.83
N GLN A 82 -33.32 0.56 21.50
CA GLN A 82 -31.88 0.37 21.33
C GLN A 82 -31.43 -1.03 21.75
N LYS A 83 -31.94 -1.54 22.88
CA LYS A 83 -31.65 -2.91 23.33
C LYS A 83 -32.08 -3.92 22.27
N LEU A 84 -33.31 -3.80 21.75
CA LEU A 84 -33.83 -4.70 20.72
C LEU A 84 -33.01 -4.65 19.42
N VAL A 85 -32.60 -3.44 18.98
CA VAL A 85 -31.71 -3.28 17.82
C VAL A 85 -30.39 -4.00 18.04
N ASN A 86 -29.73 -3.74 19.17
CA ASN A 86 -28.42 -4.31 19.48
C ASN A 86 -28.45 -5.84 19.58
N GLU A 87 -29.52 -6.41 20.14
CA GLU A 87 -29.64 -7.86 20.35
C GLU A 87 -30.09 -8.60 19.10
N LYS A 88 -30.95 -8.00 18.26
CA LYS A 88 -31.65 -8.76 17.21
C LYS A 88 -31.73 -8.09 15.84
N PHE A 89 -31.13 -6.93 15.63
CA PHE A 89 -31.22 -6.20 14.35
C PHE A 89 -29.85 -5.87 13.75
N MET A 90 -28.76 -6.11 14.46
CA MET A 90 -27.41 -5.94 13.93
C MET A 90 -27.08 -7.05 12.91
N GLY A 91 -26.11 -6.76 12.03
CA GLY A 91 -25.60 -7.78 11.11
C GLY A 91 -24.93 -8.95 11.83
N LEU A 92 -24.90 -10.13 11.19
CA LEU A 92 -24.39 -11.37 11.76
C LEU A 92 -23.20 -11.91 10.96
N PRO A 93 -21.97 -11.91 11.53
CA PRO A 93 -21.57 -11.27 12.78
C PRO A 93 -21.55 -9.74 12.66
N VAL A 94 -21.57 -9.04 13.80
CA VAL A 94 -21.60 -7.56 13.83
C VAL A 94 -20.34 -6.95 13.19
N TRP A 95 -19.21 -7.64 13.33
CA TRP A 95 -17.92 -7.16 12.84
C TRP A 95 -17.58 -7.78 11.48
N GLN A 96 -17.27 -6.91 10.52
CA GLN A 96 -16.77 -7.32 9.20
C GLN A 96 -15.27 -7.66 9.22
N SER A 97 -14.77 -8.23 8.12
CA SER A 97 -13.35 -8.47 7.86
C SER A 97 -12.50 -7.20 7.87
N ALA A 98 -11.22 -7.34 8.22
CA ALA A 98 -10.23 -6.26 8.30
C ALA A 98 -9.22 -6.34 7.14
N TYR A 99 -8.73 -5.19 6.69
CA TYR A 99 -7.59 -5.13 5.77
C TYR A 99 -6.31 -5.57 6.49
N GLN A 100 -5.46 -6.37 5.85
CA GLN A 100 -4.28 -6.96 6.50
C GLN A 100 -2.99 -6.68 5.74
N THR A 101 -1.90 -6.62 6.50
CA THR A 101 -0.56 -6.50 5.92
C THR A 101 -0.13 -7.80 5.23
N VAL A 102 0.65 -7.66 4.15
CA VAL A 102 1.41 -8.79 3.59
C VAL A 102 2.62 -9.10 4.47
N GLY A 103 3.18 -8.08 5.12
CA GLY A 103 4.41 -8.16 5.93
C GLY A 103 5.48 -7.21 5.41
N ASP A 104 6.73 -7.60 5.60
CA ASP A 104 7.92 -6.80 5.33
C ASP A 104 8.88 -7.53 4.39
N LEU A 105 9.49 -6.79 3.47
CA LEU A 105 10.73 -7.17 2.81
C LEU A 105 11.89 -6.44 3.47
N TYR A 106 12.83 -7.18 4.01
CA TYR A 106 14.08 -6.67 4.55
C TYR A 106 15.23 -6.84 3.55
N LEU A 107 16.08 -5.82 3.46
CA LEU A 107 17.37 -5.90 2.78
C LEU A 107 18.45 -5.56 3.80
N ASP A 108 19.23 -6.55 4.21
CA ASP A 108 20.32 -6.41 5.17
C ASP A 108 21.65 -6.17 4.44
N PHE A 109 22.19 -4.97 4.59
CA PHE A 109 23.46 -4.53 4.01
C PHE A 109 24.63 -4.67 4.98
N GLY A 110 24.40 -5.18 6.19
CA GLY A 110 25.35 -5.24 7.30
C GLY A 110 25.49 -3.94 8.07
N ASP A 111 25.95 -4.06 9.32
CA ASP A 111 26.20 -2.95 10.22
C ASP A 111 27.34 -2.04 9.76
N GLY A 112 27.33 -0.79 10.23
CA GLY A 112 28.40 0.17 9.99
C GLY A 112 27.92 1.61 10.07
N GLY A 113 28.86 2.53 10.32
CA GLY A 113 28.60 3.97 10.28
C GLY A 113 28.25 4.46 8.88
N PHE A 114 27.44 5.51 8.80
CA PHE A 114 27.09 6.17 7.56
C PHE A 114 27.11 7.69 7.75
N GLU A 115 27.31 8.42 6.67
CA GLU A 115 27.33 9.89 6.64
C GLU A 115 26.61 10.43 5.41
N GLY A 116 26.30 11.73 5.41
CA GLY A 116 25.62 12.39 4.29
C GLY A 116 24.28 11.76 3.93
N TYR A 117 23.54 11.32 4.94
CA TYR A 117 22.27 10.61 4.76
C TYR A 117 21.16 11.56 4.28
N SER A 118 20.32 11.08 3.37
CA SER A 118 19.05 11.69 3.02
C SER A 118 18.07 10.64 2.53
N ARG A 119 16.79 10.79 2.90
CA ARG A 119 15.69 10.08 2.25
C ARG A 119 14.62 11.06 1.81
N SER A 120 13.97 10.77 0.69
CA SER A 120 12.95 11.64 0.14
C SER A 120 11.89 10.90 -0.66
N LEU A 121 10.70 11.49 -0.77
CA LEU A 121 9.65 11.11 -1.70
C LEU A 121 9.39 12.31 -2.62
N ASP A 122 9.72 12.15 -3.89
CA ASP A 122 9.39 13.11 -4.94
C ASP A 122 8.01 12.76 -5.50
N ILE A 123 6.99 13.54 -5.11
CA ILE A 123 5.60 13.25 -5.47
C ILE A 123 5.27 13.72 -6.90
N ASP A 124 6.15 14.45 -7.59
CA ASP A 124 6.03 14.69 -9.03
C ASP A 124 6.50 13.48 -9.85
N ALA A 125 7.42 12.68 -9.32
CA ALA A 125 7.88 11.44 -9.94
C ALA A 125 7.20 10.17 -9.38
N ALA A 126 6.48 10.29 -8.25
CA ALA A 126 6.04 9.14 -7.45
C ALA A 126 7.18 8.17 -7.11
N THR A 127 8.34 8.73 -6.75
CA THR A 127 9.58 7.98 -6.53
C THR A 127 10.19 8.34 -5.20
N ALA A 128 10.41 7.34 -4.35
CA ALA A 128 11.19 7.48 -3.13
C ALA A 128 12.68 7.26 -3.41
N THR A 129 13.55 7.87 -2.63
CA THR A 129 15.01 7.75 -2.74
C THR A 129 15.65 7.77 -1.37
N THR A 130 16.67 6.94 -1.16
CA THR A 130 17.56 6.94 0.01
C THR A 130 19.01 7.04 -0.47
N GLU A 131 19.78 7.99 0.04
CA GLU A 131 21.18 8.23 -0.32
C GLU A 131 22.04 8.37 0.95
N TYR A 132 23.23 7.80 0.94
CA TYR A 132 24.18 7.85 2.06
C TYR A 132 25.58 7.43 1.59
N VAL A 133 26.60 7.74 2.39
CA VAL A 133 27.97 7.25 2.19
C VAL A 133 28.31 6.27 3.31
N ARG A 134 28.91 5.14 2.96
CA ARG A 134 29.42 4.14 3.90
C ARG A 134 30.79 3.67 3.43
N ASN A 135 31.79 3.71 4.32
CA ASN A 135 33.18 3.33 4.01
C ASN A 135 33.72 4.03 2.73
N GLY A 136 33.39 5.30 2.54
CA GLY A 136 33.78 6.09 1.37
C GLY A 136 33.06 5.75 0.06
N VAL A 137 32.05 4.87 0.08
CA VAL A 137 31.22 4.51 -1.09
C VAL A 137 29.85 5.15 -0.95
N ARG A 138 29.39 5.86 -1.98
CA ARG A 138 28.05 6.43 -2.05
C ARG A 138 27.06 5.40 -2.53
N TYR A 139 26.04 5.16 -1.73
CA TYR A 139 24.92 4.30 -2.06
C TYR A 139 23.67 5.13 -2.37
N LYS A 140 22.91 4.67 -3.35
CA LYS A 140 21.59 5.21 -3.69
C LYS A 140 20.60 4.08 -3.87
N ARG A 141 19.42 4.23 -3.28
CA ARG A 141 18.27 3.35 -3.45
C ARG A 141 17.10 4.16 -3.98
N THR A 142 16.43 3.68 -5.02
CA THR A 142 15.28 4.33 -5.66
C THR A 142 14.11 3.36 -5.68
N TYR A 143 12.92 3.82 -5.30
CA TYR A 143 11.74 2.97 -5.11
C TYR A 143 10.54 3.59 -5.81
N PHE A 144 9.78 2.80 -6.56
CA PHE A 144 8.49 3.19 -7.10
C PHE A 144 7.60 1.97 -7.30
N ALA A 145 6.29 2.18 -7.24
CA ALA A 145 5.30 1.16 -7.59
C ALA A 145 4.78 1.47 -9.00
N SER A 146 5.15 0.65 -9.97
CA SER A 146 4.78 0.86 -11.37
C SER A 146 3.35 0.41 -11.61
N TYR A 147 2.48 1.32 -12.01
CA TYR A 147 1.15 0.97 -12.53
C TYR A 147 1.22 0.19 -13.87
N PRO A 148 1.97 0.64 -14.90
CA PRO A 148 1.97 -0.07 -16.19
C PRO A 148 2.62 -1.47 -16.14
N ASP A 149 3.52 -1.72 -15.18
CA ASP A 149 4.20 -3.01 -15.02
C ASP A 149 3.62 -3.87 -13.87
N ASP A 150 2.75 -3.29 -13.05
CA ASP A 150 2.09 -3.91 -11.90
C ASP A 150 3.04 -4.63 -10.90
N VAL A 151 4.18 -3.98 -10.61
CA VAL A 151 5.19 -4.41 -9.64
C VAL A 151 5.76 -3.22 -8.86
N ILE A 152 6.26 -3.46 -7.65
CA ILE A 152 7.15 -2.52 -6.96
C ILE A 152 8.57 -2.75 -7.47
N VAL A 153 9.28 -1.66 -7.78
CA VAL A 153 10.65 -1.67 -8.28
C VAL A 153 11.57 -1.02 -7.25
N VAL A 154 12.68 -1.68 -6.94
CA VAL A 154 13.77 -1.13 -6.12
C VAL A 154 15.06 -1.15 -6.92
N ARG A 155 15.69 0.00 -7.11
CA ARG A 155 17.00 0.13 -7.76
C ARG A 155 18.04 0.50 -6.73
N ILE A 156 19.09 -0.30 -6.61
CA ILE A 156 20.20 -0.13 -5.68
C ILE A 156 21.47 0.08 -6.50
N THR A 157 22.21 1.15 -6.22
CA THR A 157 23.47 1.48 -6.91
C THR A 157 24.52 1.93 -5.92
N ALA A 158 25.79 1.69 -6.25
CA ALA A 158 26.95 2.26 -5.58
C ALA A 158 27.84 3.00 -6.59
N ASP A 159 28.59 4.00 -6.15
CA ASP A 159 29.57 4.71 -6.99
C ASP A 159 30.92 3.97 -7.14
N LYS A 160 31.05 2.80 -6.51
CA LYS A 160 32.17 1.88 -6.66
C LYS A 160 31.70 0.55 -7.25
N PRO A 161 32.28 0.08 -8.37
CA PRO A 161 31.98 -1.23 -8.94
C PRO A 161 32.13 -2.37 -7.91
N GLY A 162 31.22 -3.33 -7.96
CA GLY A 162 31.17 -4.49 -7.07
C GLY A 162 30.81 -4.20 -5.61
N ALA A 163 30.40 -2.97 -5.25
CA ALA A 163 30.18 -2.59 -3.85
C ALA A 163 28.77 -2.87 -3.33
N VAL A 164 27.82 -3.29 -4.18
CA VAL A 164 26.46 -3.64 -3.74
C VAL A 164 26.43 -5.10 -3.28
N ALA A 165 26.15 -5.29 -1.99
CA ALA A 165 25.95 -6.58 -1.37
C ALA A 165 24.88 -6.46 -0.27
N PHE A 166 23.97 -7.45 -0.19
CA PHE A 166 22.94 -7.53 0.83
C PHE A 166 22.30 -8.92 0.88
N THR A 167 21.58 -9.21 1.97
CA THR A 167 20.69 -10.37 2.09
C THR A 167 19.24 -9.91 2.14
N ALA A 168 18.39 -10.46 1.26
CA ALA A 168 16.96 -10.21 1.24
C ALA A 168 16.18 -11.31 1.96
N GLN A 169 15.16 -10.91 2.72
CA GLN A 169 14.27 -11.84 3.42
C GLN A 169 12.86 -11.24 3.57
N PHE A 170 11.84 -12.07 3.41
CA PHE A 170 10.47 -11.71 3.80
C PHE A 170 10.23 -12.08 5.26
N GLU A 171 9.53 -11.22 5.98
CA GLU A 171 8.93 -11.52 7.28
C GLU A 171 7.45 -11.17 7.22
N THR A 172 6.58 -11.95 7.86
CA THR A 172 5.15 -11.69 7.84
C THR A 172 4.46 -12.15 9.11
N PRO A 173 3.49 -11.38 9.64
CA PRO A 173 2.63 -11.83 10.73
C PRO A 173 1.50 -12.77 10.26
N GLN A 174 1.41 -13.06 8.96
CA GLN A 174 0.39 -13.93 8.40
C GLN A 174 0.64 -15.39 8.83
N PRO A 175 -0.38 -16.12 9.29
CA PRO A 175 -0.20 -17.51 9.72
C PRO A 175 -0.02 -18.44 8.51
N ARG A 176 0.59 -19.60 8.77
CA ARG A 176 0.82 -20.69 7.79
C ARG A 176 1.47 -20.20 6.50
N THR A 177 2.66 -19.64 6.67
CA THR A 177 3.48 -19.15 5.56
C THR A 177 4.76 -19.95 5.39
N SER A 178 5.31 -19.91 4.19
CA SER A 178 6.64 -20.42 3.90
C SER A 178 7.40 -19.46 3.01
N THR A 179 8.71 -19.35 3.26
CA THR A 179 9.64 -18.59 2.42
C THR A 179 10.51 -19.57 1.64
N VAL A 180 10.69 -19.31 0.35
CA VAL A 180 11.53 -20.14 -0.52
C VAL A 180 12.36 -19.22 -1.40
N ALA A 181 13.67 -19.46 -1.43
CA ALA A 181 14.56 -18.83 -2.38
C ALA A 181 15.01 -19.87 -3.41
N ARG A 182 14.96 -19.50 -4.69
CA ARG A 182 15.46 -20.33 -5.79
C ARG A 182 15.91 -19.43 -6.93
N ASP A 183 17.09 -19.76 -7.48
CA ASP A 183 17.73 -18.98 -8.54
C ASP A 183 17.80 -17.50 -8.13
N GLU A 184 17.21 -16.60 -8.93
CA GLU A 184 17.17 -15.16 -8.69
C GLU A 184 15.90 -14.70 -7.95
N THR A 185 15.08 -15.63 -7.43
CA THR A 185 13.75 -15.30 -6.89
C THR A 185 13.61 -15.74 -5.43
N LEU A 186 13.20 -14.79 -4.60
CA LEU A 186 12.70 -15.03 -3.24
C LEU A 186 11.17 -14.98 -3.26
N ALA A 187 10.51 -15.94 -2.65
CA ALA A 187 9.05 -16.02 -2.61
C ALA A 187 8.54 -16.26 -1.18
N LEU A 188 7.38 -15.67 -0.89
CA LEU A 188 6.60 -15.85 0.31
C LEU A 188 5.22 -16.41 -0.09
N TYR A 189 4.87 -17.56 0.46
CA TYR A 189 3.59 -18.24 0.23
C TYR A 189 2.77 -18.18 1.50
N SER A 190 1.47 -17.92 1.38
CA SER A 190 0.50 -18.17 2.45
C SER A 190 -0.51 -19.23 2.01
N LEU A 191 -0.99 -20.04 2.95
CA LEU A 191 -1.96 -21.09 2.67
C LEU A 191 -3.42 -20.60 2.77
N PRO A 192 -4.36 -21.20 2.00
CA PRO A 192 -5.79 -20.88 2.04
C PRO A 192 -6.43 -21.01 3.41
N THR A 193 -5.91 -21.89 4.26
CA THR A 193 -6.42 -22.12 5.62
C THR A 193 -5.44 -21.57 6.65
N GLY A 194 -5.95 -20.78 7.60
CA GLY A 194 -5.17 -20.25 8.72
C GLY A 194 -4.80 -21.32 9.75
N GLU A 195 -5.59 -22.37 9.84
CA GLU A 195 -5.43 -23.54 10.71
C GLU A 195 -5.96 -24.80 9.98
N GLU A 196 -5.58 -25.99 10.44
CA GLU A 196 -6.04 -27.23 9.83
C GLU A 196 -7.55 -27.43 10.04
N GLY A 197 -8.28 -27.74 8.95
CA GLY A 197 -9.75 -27.89 8.99
C GLY A 197 -10.55 -26.58 9.05
N ALA A 198 -9.89 -25.42 9.14
CA ALA A 198 -10.55 -24.12 9.07
C ALA A 198 -11.06 -23.82 7.65
N PRO A 199 -12.12 -23.01 7.48
CA PRO A 199 -12.57 -22.58 6.18
C PRO A 199 -11.52 -21.73 5.44
N ASP A 200 -11.55 -21.78 4.11
CA ASP A 200 -10.68 -20.97 3.26
C ASP A 200 -10.88 -19.48 3.53
N ARG A 201 -9.75 -18.77 3.58
CA ARG A 201 -9.62 -17.31 3.60
C ARG A 201 -8.90 -16.83 2.36
N ILE A 202 -8.91 -15.53 2.14
CA ILE A 202 -8.03 -14.91 1.15
C ILE A 202 -6.58 -15.20 1.52
N HIS A 203 -5.88 -15.91 0.64
CA HIS A 203 -4.45 -16.14 0.71
C HIS A 203 -3.74 -15.39 -0.39
N PHE A 204 -2.43 -15.23 -0.24
CA PHE A 204 -1.57 -14.49 -1.14
C PHE A 204 -0.25 -15.22 -1.42
N HIS A 205 0.35 -14.83 -2.54
CA HIS A 205 1.75 -15.09 -2.83
C HIS A 205 2.45 -13.76 -3.11
N ALA A 206 3.69 -13.64 -2.62
CA ALA A 206 4.59 -12.56 -2.95
C ALA A 206 5.89 -13.13 -3.53
N GLY A 207 6.48 -12.42 -4.48
CA GLY A 207 7.75 -12.78 -5.09
C GLY A 207 8.60 -11.55 -5.32
N MET A 208 9.88 -11.64 -4.97
CA MET A 208 10.92 -10.68 -5.29
C MET A 208 11.91 -11.33 -6.26
N ARG A 209 12.03 -10.78 -7.48
CA ARG A 209 13.08 -11.17 -8.44
C ARG A 209 14.23 -10.20 -8.36
N CYS A 210 15.44 -10.73 -8.24
CA CYS A 210 16.69 -9.97 -8.13
C CYS A 210 17.47 -10.02 -9.45
N LEU A 211 17.73 -8.86 -10.05
CA LEU A 211 18.49 -8.72 -11.28
C LEU A 211 19.76 -7.90 -11.01
N PRO A 212 20.90 -8.55 -10.72
CA PRO A 212 22.15 -7.85 -10.50
C PRO A 212 22.84 -7.45 -11.81
N GLU A 213 23.63 -6.40 -11.75
CA GLU A 213 24.55 -5.94 -12.80
C GLU A 213 25.99 -6.02 -12.27
N GLY A 214 26.92 -6.38 -13.14
CA GLY A 214 28.35 -6.46 -12.83
C GLY A 214 28.95 -7.83 -13.17
N LYS A 215 30.18 -7.83 -13.68
CA LYS A 215 30.82 -9.06 -14.21
C LYS A 215 30.98 -10.17 -13.18
N ASN A 216 31.15 -9.80 -11.91
CA ASN A 216 31.39 -10.72 -10.79
C ASN A 216 30.19 -10.84 -9.85
N ALA A 217 29.04 -10.28 -10.24
CA ALA A 217 27.87 -10.25 -9.38
C ALA A 217 27.32 -11.67 -9.16
N THR A 218 26.99 -11.99 -7.92
CA THR A 218 26.42 -13.29 -7.56
C THR A 218 25.08 -13.12 -6.86
N VAL A 219 24.18 -14.08 -7.08
CA VAL A 219 22.93 -14.24 -6.34
C VAL A 219 22.90 -15.67 -5.84
N VAL A 220 22.75 -15.85 -4.53
CA VAL A 220 22.76 -17.16 -3.88
C VAL A 220 21.50 -17.31 -3.03
N ALA A 221 20.73 -18.35 -3.32
CA ALA A 221 19.64 -18.77 -2.45
C ALA A 221 20.22 -19.37 -1.16
N GLY A 222 19.93 -18.74 -0.03
CA GLY A 222 20.33 -19.20 1.30
C GLY A 222 19.28 -20.11 1.94
N GLU A 223 19.64 -20.69 3.08
CA GLU A 223 18.71 -21.43 3.92
C GLU A 223 17.59 -20.51 4.44
N ASN A 224 16.48 -21.12 4.88
CA ASN A 224 15.32 -20.43 5.49
C ASN A 224 14.66 -19.35 4.62
N GLY A 225 14.80 -19.47 3.29
CA GLY A 225 14.16 -18.55 2.35
C GLY A 225 14.78 -17.16 2.41
N SER A 226 16.10 -17.09 2.22
CA SER A 226 16.86 -15.85 2.08
C SER A 226 17.56 -15.80 0.71
N LEU A 227 17.84 -14.60 0.21
CA LEU A 227 18.54 -14.41 -1.07
C LEU A 227 19.69 -13.43 -0.89
N ALA A 228 20.93 -13.90 -1.01
CA ALA A 228 22.13 -13.09 -0.83
C ALA A 228 22.65 -12.60 -2.19
N VAL A 229 23.04 -11.33 -2.24
CA VAL A 229 23.69 -10.68 -3.39
C VAL A 229 25.06 -10.19 -2.99
N ALA A 230 26.06 -10.39 -3.84
CA ALA A 230 27.41 -9.87 -3.63
C ALA A 230 28.07 -9.41 -4.94
N ASN A 231 29.08 -8.55 -4.82
CA ASN A 231 29.93 -8.08 -5.91
C ASN A 231 29.17 -7.44 -7.09
N ALA A 232 28.00 -6.84 -6.83
CA ALA A 232 27.21 -6.18 -7.85
C ALA A 232 27.59 -4.69 -7.98
N ASP A 233 27.56 -4.18 -9.20
CA ASP A 233 27.68 -2.75 -9.51
C ASP A 233 26.35 -2.04 -9.20
N ALA A 234 25.24 -2.72 -9.54
CA ALA A 234 23.89 -2.29 -9.25
C ALA A 234 22.94 -3.50 -9.18
N VAL A 235 21.78 -3.31 -8.58
CA VAL A 235 20.74 -4.34 -8.49
C VAL A 235 19.37 -3.73 -8.74
N THR A 236 18.54 -4.39 -9.54
CA THR A 236 17.11 -4.07 -9.67
C THR A 236 16.30 -5.21 -9.07
N LEU A 237 15.41 -4.89 -8.14
CA LEU A 237 14.44 -5.81 -7.56
C LEU A 237 13.06 -5.53 -8.13
N HIS A 238 12.35 -6.57 -8.55
CA HIS A 238 10.94 -6.52 -8.91
C HIS A 238 10.13 -7.31 -7.90
N ILE A 239 9.15 -6.66 -7.26
CA ILE A 239 8.31 -7.26 -6.22
C ILE A 239 6.88 -7.31 -6.74
N GLY A 240 6.37 -8.53 -6.89
CA GLY A 240 4.99 -8.80 -7.29
C GLY A 240 4.25 -9.51 -6.17
N ILE A 241 3.01 -9.10 -5.92
CA ILE A 241 2.12 -9.73 -4.93
C ILE A 241 0.78 -9.98 -5.61
N ALA A 242 0.12 -11.08 -5.28
CA ALA A 242 -1.25 -11.35 -5.71
C ALA A 242 -1.99 -12.13 -4.63
N THR A 243 -3.31 -11.97 -4.58
CA THR A 243 -4.18 -12.79 -3.73
C THR A 243 -5.05 -13.71 -4.59
N ALA A 244 -5.71 -14.64 -3.91
CA ALA A 244 -6.73 -15.49 -4.50
C ALA A 244 -8.08 -14.76 -4.70
N TYR A 245 -8.17 -13.47 -4.35
CA TYR A 245 -9.36 -12.68 -4.58
C TYR A 245 -9.66 -12.52 -6.07
N LYS A 246 -10.92 -12.78 -6.43
CA LYS A 246 -11.48 -12.55 -7.77
C LYS A 246 -12.59 -11.51 -7.74
N SER A 247 -13.50 -11.66 -6.79
CA SER A 247 -14.65 -10.78 -6.58
C SER A 247 -15.17 -10.96 -5.15
N TYR A 248 -16.16 -10.17 -4.75
CA TYR A 248 -16.83 -10.32 -3.46
C TYR A 248 -17.51 -11.70 -3.27
N LYS A 249 -17.68 -12.49 -4.35
CA LYS A 249 -18.25 -13.85 -4.33
C LYS A 249 -17.20 -14.96 -4.34
N GLU A 250 -15.99 -14.70 -4.84
CA GLU A 250 -15.04 -15.74 -5.22
C GLU A 250 -13.61 -15.39 -4.77
N ILE A 251 -12.98 -16.34 -4.08
CA ILE A 251 -11.60 -16.26 -3.54
C ILE A 251 -10.73 -17.42 -4.03
N ASN A 252 -10.89 -17.81 -5.30
CA ASN A 252 -10.32 -19.04 -5.91
C ASN A 252 -9.31 -18.75 -7.03
N GLU A 253 -8.77 -17.54 -7.13
CA GLU A 253 -7.77 -17.22 -8.15
C GLU A 253 -6.40 -17.83 -7.85
N ASP A 254 -5.68 -18.20 -8.90
CA ASP A 254 -4.31 -18.70 -8.78
C ASP A 254 -3.34 -17.53 -8.56
N ALA A 255 -3.18 -17.16 -7.28
CA ALA A 255 -2.27 -16.11 -6.86
C ALA A 255 -0.81 -16.37 -7.30
N LEU A 256 -0.37 -17.64 -7.33
CA LEU A 256 0.99 -17.98 -7.72
C LEU A 256 1.22 -17.75 -9.22
N ALA A 257 0.30 -18.21 -10.06
CA ALA A 257 0.35 -17.96 -11.50
C ALA A 257 0.32 -16.46 -11.81
N ARG A 258 -0.48 -15.68 -11.09
CA ARG A 258 -0.57 -14.21 -11.22
C ARG A 258 0.76 -13.53 -10.86
N VAL A 259 1.41 -13.91 -9.76
CA VAL A 259 2.75 -13.37 -9.40
C VAL A 259 3.79 -13.74 -10.45
N ARG A 260 3.84 -15.01 -10.89
CA ARG A 260 4.78 -15.47 -11.92
C ARG A 260 4.62 -14.69 -13.21
N LYS A 261 3.38 -14.56 -13.71
CA LYS A 261 3.07 -13.81 -14.93
C LYS A 261 3.60 -12.37 -14.87
N ARG A 262 3.41 -11.67 -13.74
CA ARG A 262 3.91 -10.30 -13.55
C ARG A 262 5.43 -10.24 -13.58
N LEU A 263 6.10 -11.05 -12.75
CA LEU A 263 7.56 -11.03 -12.65
C LEU A 263 8.23 -11.47 -13.96
N ASP A 264 7.65 -12.42 -14.69
CA ASP A 264 8.14 -12.88 -15.99
C ASP A 264 7.92 -11.82 -17.09
N GLY A 265 6.78 -11.11 -17.06
CA GLY A 265 6.47 -10.03 -18.00
C GLY A 265 7.45 -8.84 -17.95
N VAL A 266 8.08 -8.61 -16.80
CA VAL A 266 9.05 -7.53 -16.61
C VAL A 266 10.51 -7.99 -16.62
N ARG A 267 10.77 -9.30 -16.73
CA ARG A 267 12.13 -9.88 -16.59
C ARG A 267 13.17 -9.27 -17.55
N LYS A 268 12.73 -8.94 -18.77
CA LYS A 268 13.60 -8.39 -19.83
C LYS A 268 13.59 -6.86 -19.90
N LYS A 269 12.79 -6.17 -19.07
CA LYS A 269 12.76 -4.72 -19.05
C LYS A 269 13.93 -4.20 -18.22
N SER A 270 14.63 -3.19 -18.74
CA SER A 270 15.64 -2.49 -17.96
C SER A 270 14.98 -1.55 -16.95
N TYR A 271 15.70 -1.21 -15.88
CA TYR A 271 15.28 -0.18 -14.92
C TYR A 271 14.85 1.11 -15.62
N THR A 272 15.65 1.58 -16.58
CA THR A 272 15.37 2.82 -17.33
C THR A 272 14.04 2.73 -18.10
N GLN A 273 13.76 1.60 -18.74
CA GLN A 273 12.49 1.39 -19.45
C GLN A 273 11.29 1.43 -18.48
N MET A 274 11.37 0.73 -17.35
CA MET A 274 10.29 0.69 -16.36
C MET A 274 10.06 2.05 -15.70
N HIS A 275 11.14 2.75 -15.32
CA HIS A 275 11.04 4.08 -14.74
C HIS A 275 10.46 5.09 -15.74
N THR A 276 10.84 5.00 -17.03
CA THR A 276 10.28 5.86 -18.08
C THR A 276 8.78 5.60 -18.27
N ALA A 277 8.36 4.33 -18.30
CA ALA A 277 6.95 3.96 -18.42
C ALA A 277 6.15 4.43 -17.20
N HIS A 278 6.69 4.28 -15.99
CA HIS A 278 6.11 4.79 -14.75
C HIS A 278 5.89 6.30 -14.79
N LEU A 279 6.90 7.08 -15.18
CA LEU A 279 6.76 8.54 -15.29
C LEU A 279 5.75 8.94 -16.38
N ALA A 280 5.77 8.27 -17.52
CA ALA A 280 4.86 8.53 -18.63
C ALA A 280 3.40 8.22 -18.27
N ASP A 281 3.16 7.30 -17.35
CA ASP A 281 1.84 7.01 -16.78
C ASP A 281 1.43 8.03 -15.71
N TYR A 282 2.31 8.28 -14.74
CA TYR A 282 2.00 9.04 -13.53
C TYR A 282 1.95 10.55 -13.75
N GLN A 283 2.96 11.12 -14.40
CA GLN A 283 3.13 12.58 -14.52
C GLN A 283 1.98 13.27 -15.26
N PRO A 284 1.41 12.72 -16.35
CA PRO A 284 0.27 13.34 -17.02
C PRO A 284 -0.99 13.45 -16.15
N LEU A 285 -1.13 12.62 -15.11
CA LEU A 285 -2.23 12.72 -14.14
C LEU A 285 -1.88 13.71 -13.03
N PHE A 286 -0.70 13.57 -12.43
CA PHE A 286 -0.27 14.43 -11.32
C PHE A 286 -0.13 15.88 -11.76
N ARG A 287 0.47 16.16 -12.92
CA ARG A 287 0.74 17.53 -13.39
C ARG A 287 -0.49 18.27 -13.96
N ARG A 288 -1.69 17.68 -13.94
CA ARG A 288 -2.94 18.36 -14.36
C ARG A 288 -3.29 19.58 -13.52
N VAL A 289 -2.84 19.61 -12.25
CA VAL A 289 -3.05 20.74 -11.34
C VAL A 289 -1.71 21.19 -10.79
N SER A 290 -1.48 22.49 -10.84
CA SER A 290 -0.39 23.17 -10.18
C SER A 290 -0.96 24.23 -9.24
N LEU A 291 -0.38 24.33 -8.05
CA LEU A 291 -0.74 25.31 -7.03
C LEU A 291 0.55 25.95 -6.53
N GLY A 292 0.67 27.27 -6.64
CA GLY A 292 1.82 28.03 -6.13
C GLY A 292 1.35 29.10 -5.16
N LEU A 293 1.68 28.93 -3.88
CA LEU A 293 1.36 29.90 -2.82
C LEU A 293 2.59 30.71 -2.37
N GLY A 294 3.73 30.53 -3.04
CA GLY A 294 5.02 31.12 -2.69
C GLY A 294 5.91 30.16 -1.88
N ASP A 295 7.10 30.64 -1.51
CA ASP A 295 8.04 29.97 -0.60
C ASP A 295 8.63 30.98 0.42
N GLN A 296 9.30 30.45 1.44
CA GLN A 296 9.98 31.21 2.50
C GLN A 296 11.50 30.91 2.48
N GLY A 297 12.09 30.82 1.28
CA GLY A 297 13.52 30.62 1.08
C GLY A 297 14.09 29.45 1.89
N ALA A 298 14.95 29.74 2.87
CA ALA A 298 15.62 28.73 3.68
C ALA A 298 14.66 27.82 4.48
N VAL A 299 13.49 28.33 4.90
CA VAL A 299 12.50 27.54 5.66
C VAL A 299 11.93 26.43 4.79
N SER A 300 11.54 26.75 3.55
CA SER A 300 10.95 25.79 2.62
C SER A 300 11.93 24.69 2.18
N ASN A 301 13.23 24.86 2.45
CA ASN A 301 14.29 23.89 2.18
C ASN A 301 14.60 22.97 3.37
N ARG A 302 14.04 23.19 4.57
CA ARG A 302 14.27 22.32 5.74
C ARG A 302 13.68 20.91 5.55
N PRO A 303 14.13 19.90 6.32
CA PRO A 303 13.46 18.61 6.43
C PRO A 303 11.96 18.76 6.71
N THR A 304 11.15 17.90 6.11
CA THR A 304 9.68 18.04 6.15
C THR A 304 9.12 17.92 7.56
N ASN A 305 9.74 17.13 8.43
CA ASN A 305 9.38 17.03 9.85
C ASN A 305 9.57 18.37 10.59
N GLU A 306 10.65 19.10 10.32
CA GLU A 306 10.90 20.42 10.91
C GLU A 306 9.91 21.45 10.38
N ARG A 307 9.63 21.42 9.07
CA ARG A 307 8.62 22.32 8.46
C ARG A 307 7.24 22.14 9.07
N VAL A 308 6.84 20.90 9.37
CA VAL A 308 5.57 20.59 10.04
C VAL A 308 5.59 21.04 11.51
N ALA A 309 6.69 20.78 12.23
CA ALA A 309 6.81 21.13 13.64
C ALA A 309 6.79 22.65 13.87
N ASP A 310 7.39 23.42 12.97
CA ASP A 310 7.53 24.88 13.09
C ASP A 310 6.45 25.65 12.30
N PHE A 311 5.40 24.99 11.81
CA PHE A 311 4.46 25.59 10.86
C PHE A 311 3.70 26.78 11.45
N ASP A 312 3.32 26.72 12.73
CA ASP A 312 2.59 27.78 13.42
C ASP A 312 3.41 29.07 13.60
N GLN A 313 4.75 28.97 13.62
CA GLN A 313 5.61 30.16 13.63
C GLN A 313 6.02 30.59 12.22
N THR A 314 6.29 29.65 11.32
CA THR A 314 6.85 29.95 9.99
C THR A 314 5.81 30.28 8.93
N ASN A 315 4.60 29.73 9.06
CA ASN A 315 3.52 29.82 8.07
C ASN A 315 4.00 29.51 6.64
N ASP A 316 4.86 28.51 6.47
CA ASP A 316 5.52 28.17 5.20
C ASP A 316 4.48 27.83 4.09
N PRO A 317 4.23 28.72 3.12
CA PRO A 317 3.20 28.51 2.10
C PRO A 317 3.55 27.33 1.17
N ALA A 318 4.84 27.03 1.00
CA ALA A 318 5.27 25.88 0.22
C ALA A 318 4.87 24.55 0.88
N LEU A 319 4.69 24.51 2.22
CA LEU A 319 4.22 23.31 2.91
C LEU A 319 2.73 23.09 2.65
N VAL A 320 1.94 24.15 2.56
CA VAL A 320 0.52 24.09 2.19
C VAL A 320 0.36 23.58 0.76
N THR A 321 1.15 24.11 -0.18
CA THR A 321 1.22 23.60 -1.55
C THR A 321 1.61 22.12 -1.58
N LEU A 322 2.63 21.72 -0.82
CA LEU A 322 3.07 20.32 -0.74
C LEU A 322 1.96 19.42 -0.19
N HIS A 323 1.27 19.84 0.87
CA HIS A 323 0.19 19.07 1.50
C HIS A 323 -1.01 18.88 0.56
N PHE A 324 -1.41 19.93 -0.17
CA PHE A 324 -2.45 19.84 -1.20
C PHE A 324 -2.08 18.80 -2.28
N GLN A 325 -0.85 18.89 -2.80
CA GLN A 325 -0.38 17.94 -3.80
C GLN A 325 -0.20 16.53 -3.23
N TYR A 326 0.12 16.40 -1.95
CA TYR A 326 0.23 15.11 -1.28
C TYR A 326 -1.12 14.38 -1.20
N GLY A 327 -2.23 15.10 -0.98
CA GLY A 327 -3.57 14.52 -1.08
C GLY A 327 -3.87 13.95 -2.47
N ARG A 328 -3.49 14.67 -3.53
CA ARG A 328 -3.60 14.19 -4.92
C ARG A 328 -2.71 12.97 -5.18
N TYR A 329 -1.47 13.00 -4.70
CA TYR A 329 -0.52 11.89 -4.75
C TYR A 329 -1.07 10.63 -4.07
N LEU A 330 -1.60 10.75 -2.85
CA LEU A 330 -2.12 9.61 -2.09
C LEU A 330 -3.31 8.96 -2.81
N LEU A 331 -4.28 9.75 -3.29
CA LEU A 331 -5.41 9.21 -4.05
C LEU A 331 -4.93 8.52 -5.34
N LEU A 332 -4.02 9.14 -6.10
CA LEU A 332 -3.45 8.54 -7.30
C LEU A 332 -2.73 7.22 -7.00
N THR A 333 -2.06 7.10 -5.86
CA THR A 333 -1.25 5.93 -5.53
C THR A 333 -2.03 4.85 -4.77
N SER A 334 -3.27 5.13 -4.34
CA SER A 334 -4.15 4.17 -3.66
C SER A 334 -5.46 3.86 -4.37
N SER A 335 -5.81 4.56 -5.46
CA SER A 335 -7.05 4.29 -6.21
C SER A 335 -6.90 4.68 -7.68
N ARG A 336 -6.49 3.72 -8.51
CA ARG A 336 -6.30 3.91 -9.95
C ARG A 336 -7.48 3.32 -10.73
N SER A 337 -7.84 3.90 -11.86
CA SER A 337 -8.73 3.25 -12.81
C SER A 337 -8.18 1.88 -13.25
N GLY A 338 -9.00 1.05 -13.91
CA GLY A 338 -8.61 -0.32 -14.23
C GLY A 338 -8.92 -1.27 -13.07
N ASN A 339 -8.19 -2.35 -12.85
CA ASN A 339 -8.59 -3.42 -11.91
C ASN A 339 -8.02 -3.21 -10.49
N THR A 340 -8.32 -2.07 -9.85
CA THR A 340 -7.99 -1.78 -8.43
C THR A 340 -9.24 -1.71 -7.53
N GLN A 341 -9.04 -1.71 -6.22
CA GLN A 341 -10.04 -1.48 -5.17
C GLN A 341 -10.05 0.01 -4.77
N PRO A 342 -11.15 0.49 -4.16
CA PRO A 342 -11.16 1.85 -3.64
C PRO A 342 -10.22 2.01 -2.45
N ALA A 343 -9.80 3.26 -2.21
CA ALA A 343 -8.99 3.64 -1.05
C ALA A 343 -9.77 3.39 0.23
N ASN A 344 -9.25 2.54 1.11
CA ASN A 344 -9.83 2.28 2.43
C ASN A 344 -9.43 3.38 3.44
N LEU A 345 -9.72 3.22 4.74
CA LEU A 345 -9.35 4.20 5.78
C LEU A 345 -7.86 4.59 5.80
N GLN A 346 -6.97 3.73 5.32
CA GLN A 346 -5.53 3.96 5.25
C GLN A 346 -5.01 3.96 3.79
N GLY A 347 -5.90 4.19 2.82
CA GLY A 347 -5.58 4.08 1.39
C GLY A 347 -5.35 2.62 1.01
N ILE A 348 -4.07 2.23 0.92
CA ILE A 348 -3.60 0.84 0.74
C ILE A 348 -2.41 0.50 1.65
N TRP A 349 -2.09 1.33 2.65
CA TRP A 349 -0.90 1.17 3.49
C TRP A 349 -1.30 0.76 4.91
N ASN A 350 -0.89 -0.44 5.33
CA ASN A 350 -1.22 -0.99 6.65
C ASN A 350 -0.20 -2.06 7.07
N ASP A 351 0.40 -1.91 8.26
CA ASP A 351 1.34 -2.87 8.85
C ASP A 351 0.71 -3.82 9.88
N GLN A 352 -0.61 -3.76 10.08
CA GLN A 352 -1.30 -4.50 11.15
C GLN A 352 -2.19 -5.62 10.61
N MET A 353 -2.36 -6.67 11.42
CA MET A 353 -3.34 -7.73 11.16
C MET A 353 -4.75 -7.35 11.62
N ASN A 354 -4.86 -6.44 12.58
CA ASN A 354 -6.10 -5.91 13.16
C ASN A 354 -6.00 -4.38 13.31
N PRO A 355 -5.99 -3.62 12.19
CA PRO A 355 -5.84 -2.17 12.25
C PRO A 355 -7.03 -1.47 12.91
N PRO A 356 -6.87 -0.20 13.35
CA PRO A 356 -7.97 0.62 13.84
C PRO A 356 -9.17 0.61 12.88
N TRP A 357 -10.35 0.32 13.42
CA TRP A 357 -11.61 0.13 12.66
C TRP A 357 -11.52 -0.88 11.51
N GLY A 358 -10.55 -1.80 11.58
CA GLY A 358 -10.24 -2.79 10.54
C GLY A 358 -9.73 -2.20 9.23
N SER A 359 -9.36 -0.91 9.21
CA SER A 359 -8.96 -0.18 7.99
C SER A 359 -9.94 -0.40 6.83
N LYS A 360 -11.25 -0.41 7.15
CA LYS A 360 -12.34 -0.79 6.23
C LYS A 360 -12.80 0.39 5.36
N PHE A 361 -13.96 0.21 4.73
CA PHE A 361 -14.74 1.28 4.14
C PHE A 361 -15.79 1.75 5.15
N THR A 362 -15.56 2.89 5.79
CA THR A 362 -16.52 3.52 6.72
C THR A 362 -17.32 4.56 5.95
N VAL A 363 -18.58 4.24 5.67
CA VAL A 363 -19.46 4.91 4.69
C VAL A 363 -20.47 5.86 5.33
N ASN A 364 -20.04 6.59 6.35
CA ASN A 364 -20.83 7.65 6.97
C ASN A 364 -20.06 8.99 7.04
N ILE A 365 -18.87 9.05 6.42
CA ILE A 365 -18.05 10.25 6.20
C ILE A 365 -16.71 9.87 5.55
N ASN A 366 -16.04 8.82 6.02
CA ASN A 366 -14.61 8.59 5.72
C ASN A 366 -14.37 8.17 4.27
N THR A 367 -15.09 7.15 3.79
CA THR A 367 -14.95 6.71 2.40
C THR A 367 -15.38 7.80 1.45
N GLU A 368 -16.41 8.57 1.77
CA GLU A 368 -16.84 9.72 0.97
C GLU A 368 -15.73 10.78 0.92
N MET A 369 -15.12 11.10 2.07
CA MET A 369 -14.05 12.08 2.20
C MET A 369 -12.81 11.70 1.39
N ASN A 370 -12.44 10.42 1.35
CA ASN A 370 -11.33 9.94 0.52
C ASN A 370 -11.46 10.39 -0.95
N TYR A 371 -12.70 10.53 -1.43
CA TYR A 371 -12.99 10.84 -2.83
C TYR A 371 -13.45 12.28 -3.09
N TRP A 372 -13.63 13.12 -2.06
CA TRP A 372 -13.87 14.56 -2.27
C TRP A 372 -12.87 15.25 -3.21
N PRO A 373 -11.55 14.95 -3.17
CA PRO A 373 -10.61 15.61 -4.09
C PRO A 373 -10.69 15.08 -5.53
N ALA A 374 -11.26 13.90 -5.80
CA ALA A 374 -11.17 13.24 -7.11
C ALA A 374 -11.71 14.13 -8.25
N GLY A 375 -12.86 14.78 -8.06
CA GLY A 375 -13.40 15.76 -9.01
C GLY A 375 -12.60 17.07 -9.07
N PRO A 376 -12.66 17.92 -8.01
CA PRO A 376 -12.07 19.26 -8.02
C PRO A 376 -10.54 19.27 -8.20
N ALA A 377 -9.84 18.18 -7.88
CA ALA A 377 -8.39 18.06 -8.09
C ALA A 377 -7.99 17.36 -9.40
N ASN A 378 -8.95 17.21 -10.33
CA ASN A 378 -8.77 16.71 -11.71
C ASN A 378 -8.21 15.26 -11.79
N LEU A 379 -8.80 14.37 -11.00
CA LEU A 379 -8.46 12.95 -10.87
C LEU A 379 -9.73 12.07 -10.95
N LEU A 380 -10.65 12.39 -11.85
CA LEU A 380 -11.95 11.73 -11.93
C LEU A 380 -11.85 10.22 -12.15
N GLU A 381 -10.81 9.77 -12.86
CA GLU A 381 -10.54 8.35 -13.11
C GLU A 381 -10.28 7.56 -11.82
N CYS A 382 -9.89 8.23 -10.73
CA CYS A 382 -9.77 7.60 -9.41
C CYS A 382 -11.13 7.19 -8.84
N TYR A 383 -12.27 7.68 -9.33
CA TYR A 383 -13.59 7.23 -8.88
C TYR A 383 -13.94 5.81 -9.34
N ASP A 384 -13.33 5.30 -10.41
CA ASP A 384 -13.73 4.02 -11.02
C ASP A 384 -13.82 2.86 -10.02
N PRO A 385 -12.84 2.66 -9.11
CA PRO A 385 -12.93 1.60 -8.10
C PRO A 385 -14.08 1.80 -7.11
N LEU A 386 -14.36 3.04 -6.70
CA LEU A 386 -15.47 3.34 -5.79
C LEU A 386 -16.82 3.09 -6.47
N LEU A 387 -16.97 3.49 -7.73
CA LEU A 387 -18.21 3.26 -8.48
C LEU A 387 -18.51 1.76 -8.64
N ARG A 388 -17.48 0.93 -8.90
CA ARG A 388 -17.66 -0.53 -8.89
C ARG A 388 -18.06 -1.08 -7.53
N LEU A 389 -17.44 -0.60 -6.45
CA LEU A 389 -17.84 -0.99 -5.10
C LEU A 389 -19.32 -0.64 -4.84
N VAL A 390 -19.78 0.54 -5.26
CA VAL A 390 -21.19 0.94 -5.15
C VAL A 390 -22.10 -0.01 -5.95
N HIS A 391 -21.68 -0.47 -7.13
CA HIS A 391 -22.44 -1.47 -7.89
C HIS A 391 -22.50 -2.83 -7.18
N ASP A 392 -21.39 -3.31 -6.62
CA ASP A 392 -21.34 -4.57 -5.85
C ASP A 392 -22.22 -4.47 -4.58
N ILE A 393 -22.20 -3.31 -3.90
CA ILE A 393 -23.07 -3.02 -2.76
C ILE A 393 -24.53 -2.92 -3.19
N ALA A 394 -24.85 -2.38 -4.37
CA ALA A 394 -26.21 -2.35 -4.87
C ALA A 394 -26.73 -3.75 -5.20
N GLU A 395 -25.87 -4.70 -5.58
CA GLU A 395 -26.25 -6.10 -5.77
C GLU A 395 -26.47 -6.81 -4.42
N THR A 396 -25.47 -6.79 -3.55
CA THR A 396 -25.53 -7.45 -2.22
C THR A 396 -26.55 -6.80 -1.28
N GLY A 397 -26.75 -5.50 -1.41
CA GLY A 397 -27.69 -4.68 -0.65
C GLY A 397 -29.15 -5.02 -0.93
N LYS A 398 -29.50 -5.64 -2.07
CA LYS A 398 -30.87 -6.14 -2.31
C LYS A 398 -31.25 -7.23 -1.32
N THR A 399 -30.33 -8.13 -1.01
CA THR A 399 -30.52 -9.16 0.03
C THR A 399 -30.73 -8.49 1.37
N THR A 400 -29.91 -7.50 1.71
CA THR A 400 -30.07 -6.72 2.96
C THR A 400 -31.43 -6.02 3.01
N ALA A 401 -31.82 -5.31 1.96
CA ALA A 401 -33.11 -4.62 1.86
C ALA A 401 -34.29 -5.58 2.10
N LYS A 402 -34.25 -6.75 1.45
CA LYS A 402 -35.31 -7.76 1.55
C LYS A 402 -35.35 -8.43 2.92
N VAL A 403 -34.23 -8.97 3.38
CA VAL A 403 -34.14 -9.79 4.59
C VAL A 403 -34.27 -8.93 5.86
N GLN A 404 -33.55 -7.81 5.91
CA GLN A 404 -33.50 -6.97 7.10
C GLN A 404 -34.71 -6.04 7.22
N TYR A 405 -35.24 -5.56 6.10
CA TYR A 405 -36.23 -4.47 6.10
C TYR A 405 -37.54 -4.80 5.38
N GLY A 406 -37.68 -5.98 4.76
CA GLY A 406 -38.85 -6.31 3.93
C GLY A 406 -39.02 -5.38 2.73
N ALA A 407 -37.94 -4.74 2.28
CA ALA A 407 -37.95 -3.74 1.23
C ALA A 407 -37.50 -4.35 -0.12
N ARG A 408 -37.90 -3.73 -1.23
CA ARG A 408 -37.60 -4.24 -2.58
C ARG A 408 -36.11 -4.21 -2.92
N GLY A 409 -35.41 -3.15 -2.52
CA GLY A 409 -34.02 -2.88 -2.93
C GLY A 409 -33.96 -2.25 -4.31
#